data_AF-A0A7W0REE7-F1
#
_entry.id   AF-A0A7W0REE7-F1
#
_cell.length_a   1.000
_cell.length_b   1.000
_cell.length_c   1.000
_cell.angle_alpha   90.00
_cell.angle_beta   90.00
_cell.angle_gamma   90.00
#
_symmetry.space_group_name_H-M   'P 1'
#
loop_
_entity.id
_entity.type
_entity.pdbx_description
1 polymer ?
#
loop_
_entity_poly.entity_id
_entity_poly.type
_entity_poly.pdbx_seq_one_letter_code
_entity_poly.pdbx_strand_id
1 'polypeptide(L)' 'MLLVLALGVLALAPASPVGASPAAESGFVSSINGLRSSRGLGSLTVSGELTGVARSWAGAMADAGQISHNGSLSSQV' A
#
# COMPACT_ATOMS: atom_id res chain seq x y z
N MET A 1 -20.03 -12.58 47.99
CA MET A 1 -19.20 -13.63 47.36
C MET A 1 -19.94 -14.16 46.14
N LEU A 2 -19.21 -14.46 45.06
CA LEU A 2 -19.64 -14.92 43.71
C LEU A 2 -20.13 -13.77 42.79
N LEU A 3 -19.37 -13.10 41.91
CA LEU A 3 -18.38 -13.48 40.88
C LEU A 3 -18.96 -14.34 39.74
N VAL A 4 -19.36 -13.74 38.61
CA VAL A 4 -18.91 -14.17 37.27
C VAL A 4 -18.81 -12.95 36.34
N LEU A 5 -17.56 -12.63 36.00
CA LEU A 5 -17.11 -11.69 34.98
C LEU A 5 -17.63 -12.16 33.61
N ALA A 6 -18.50 -11.39 32.96
CA ALA A 6 -18.80 -11.57 31.54
C ALA A 6 -17.61 -11.03 30.74
N LEU A 7 -16.55 -11.82 30.63
CA LEU A 7 -15.44 -11.54 29.72
C LEU A 7 -15.99 -11.64 28.30
N GLY A 8 -16.19 -10.47 27.68
CA GLY A 8 -16.49 -10.36 26.26
C GLY A 8 -15.39 -11.05 25.46
N VAL A 9 -15.75 -12.16 24.83
CA VAL A 9 -14.95 -12.74 23.75
C VAL A 9 -15.04 -11.75 22.60
N LEU A 10 -14.07 -10.83 22.53
CA LEU A 10 -13.85 -10.04 21.33
C LEU A 10 -13.38 -11.02 20.26
N ALA A 11 -14.31 -11.51 19.45
CA ALA A 11 -13.98 -12.32 18.28
C ALA A 11 -13.04 -11.49 17.40
N LEU A 12 -11.76 -11.89 17.33
CA LEU A 12 -10.85 -11.40 16.29
C LEU A 12 -11.41 -11.94 14.97
N ALA A 13 -12.32 -11.18 14.34
CA ALA A 13 -12.69 -11.43 12.97
C ALA A 13 -11.41 -11.35 12.12
N PRO A 14 -11.14 -12.33 11.24
CA PRO A 14 -10.00 -12.25 10.35
C PRO A 14 -10.16 -10.96 9.52
N ALA A 15 -9.15 -10.09 9.58
CA ALA A 15 -9.11 -8.93 8.71
C ALA A 15 -9.19 -9.43 7.26
N SER A 16 -10.20 -8.98 6.52
CA SER A 16 -10.27 -9.30 5.10
C SER A 16 -9.02 -8.75 4.41
N PRO A 17 -8.38 -9.51 3.50
CA PRO A 17 -7.24 -9.01 2.77
C PRO A 17 -7.64 -7.71 2.06
N VAL A 18 -6.95 -6.62 2.37
CA VAL A 18 -7.16 -5.34 1.67
C VAL A 18 -6.60 -5.53 0.27
N GLY A 19 -7.50 -5.71 -0.70
CA GLY A 19 -7.14 -5.81 -2.10
C GLY A 19 -6.56 -4.48 -2.61
N ALA A 20 -5.67 -4.57 -3.60
CA ALA A 20 -5.20 -3.39 -4.32
C ALA A 20 -6.41 -2.61 -4.88
N SER A 21 -6.52 -1.32 -4.56
CA SER A 21 -7.60 -0.47 -5.05
C SER A 21 -7.05 0.60 -6.00
N PRO A 22 -7.60 0.73 -7.22
CA PRO A 22 -7.22 1.83 -8.13
C PRO A 22 -7.44 3.21 -7.50
N ALA A 23 -8.44 3.33 -6.62
CA ALA A 23 -8.72 4.57 -5.89
C ALA A 23 -7.56 4.94 -4.95
N ALA A 24 -6.99 3.99 -4.19
CA ALA A 24 -5.86 4.26 -3.32
C ALA A 24 -4.61 4.70 -4.11
N GLU A 25 -4.33 4.06 -5.25
CA GLU A 25 -3.21 4.46 -6.11
C GLU A 25 -3.39 5.88 -6.65
N SER A 26 -4.60 6.23 -7.11
CA SER A 26 -4.90 7.59 -7.59
C SER A 26 -4.78 8.64 -6.49
N GLY A 27 -5.25 8.33 -5.27
CA GLY A 27 -5.14 9.21 -4.11
C GLY A 27 -3.68 9.41 -3.66
N PHE A 28 -2.85 8.37 -3.79
CA PHE A 28 -1.42 8.46 -3.52
C PHE A 28 -0.72 9.43 -4.48
N VAL A 29 -0.97 9.32 -5.78
CA VAL A 29 -0.41 10.24 -6.79
C VAL A 29 -0.89 11.68 -6.54
N SER A 30 -2.17 11.87 -6.23
CA SER A 30 -2.73 13.18 -5.90
C SER A 30 -2.02 13.82 -4.71
N SER A 31 -1.76 13.02 -3.66
CA SER A 31 -1.09 13.51 -2.44
C SER A 31 0.36 13.93 -2.72
N ILE A 32 1.10 13.15 -3.51
CA ILE A 32 2.47 13.48 -3.92
C ILE A 32 2.49 14.77 -4.74
N ASN A 33 1.60 14.89 -5.73
CA ASN A 33 1.56 16.08 -6.58
C ASN A 33 1.10 17.32 -5.81
N GLY A 34 0.19 17.18 -4.84
CA GLY A 34 -0.16 18.25 -3.91
C GLY A 34 1.05 18.73 -3.10
N LEU A 35 1.85 17.81 -2.55
CA LEU A 35 3.08 18.15 -1.85
C LEU A 35 4.09 18.84 -2.80
N ARG A 36 4.30 18.30 -4.01
CA ARG A 36 5.21 18.89 -5.00
C ARG A 36 4.80 20.31 -5.35
N SER A 37 3.52 20.54 -5.62
CA SER A 37 2.97 21.86 -5.89
C SER A 37 3.18 22.82 -4.71
N SER A 38 2.96 22.37 -3.48
CA SER A 38 3.23 23.18 -2.27
C SER A 38 4.70 23.60 -2.12
N ARG A 39 5.61 22.94 -2.85
CA ARG A 39 7.05 23.24 -2.91
C ARG A 39 7.47 23.93 -4.22
N GLY A 40 6.52 24.37 -5.04
CA GLY A 40 6.80 25.04 -6.32
C GLY A 40 7.31 24.11 -7.42
N LEU A 41 7.14 22.79 -7.28
CA LEU A 41 7.57 21.80 -8.25
C LEU A 41 6.42 21.41 -9.19
N GLY A 42 6.76 21.07 -10.44
CA GLY A 42 5.79 20.54 -11.41
C GLY A 42 5.24 19.17 -11.01
N SER A 43 4.03 18.86 -11.47
CA SER A 43 3.38 17.57 -11.23
C SER A 43 4.08 16.42 -11.94
N LEU A 44 4.08 15.25 -11.32
CA LEU A 44 4.45 13.98 -11.96
C LEU A 44 3.27 13.41 -12.74
N THR A 45 3.57 12.72 -13.83
CA THR A 45 2.61 11.94 -14.61
C THR A 45 2.76 10.45 -14.28
N VAL A 46 1.65 9.72 -14.27
CA VAL A 46 1.66 8.27 -14.08
C VAL A 46 2.20 7.58 -15.33
N SER A 47 3.17 6.68 -15.15
CA SER A 47 3.60 5.73 -16.18
C SER A 47 2.99 4.36 -15.89
N GLY A 48 2.27 3.81 -16.87
CA GLY A 48 1.65 2.48 -16.74
C GLY A 48 2.66 1.35 -16.58
N GLU A 49 3.84 1.48 -17.20
CA GLU A 49 4.95 0.55 -17.07
C GLU A 49 5.49 0.52 -15.63
N LEU A 50 5.79 1.70 -15.06
CA LEU A 50 6.22 1.81 -13.67
C LEU A 50 5.17 1.28 -12.69
N THR A 51 3.89 1.54 -12.95
CA THR A 51 2.80 0.98 -12.14
C THR A 51 2.75 -0.54 -12.21
N GLY A 52 2.96 -1.13 -13.39
CA GLY A 52 3.01 -2.58 -13.57
C GLY A 52 4.14 -3.22 -12.75
N VAL A 53 5.35 -2.68 -12.87
CA VAL A 53 6.52 -3.15 -12.10
C VAL A 53 6.30 -3.00 -10.59
N ALA A 54 5.75 -1.86 -10.15
CA ALA A 54 5.48 -1.61 -8.73
C ALA A 54 4.47 -2.60 -8.13
N ARG A 55 3.39 -2.92 -8.87
CA ARG A 55 2.39 -3.91 -8.42
C ARG A 55 2.98 -5.32 -8.33
N SER A 56 3.77 -5.72 -9.33
CA SER A 56 4.46 -7.02 -9.30
C SER A 56 5.41 -7.14 -8.11
N TRP A 57 6.18 -6.07 -7.83
CA TRP A 57 7.10 -6.07 -6.70
C TRP A 57 6.39 -6.02 -5.35
N ALA A 58 5.27 -5.31 -5.25
CA ALA A 58 4.42 -5.35 -4.07
C ALA A 58 3.91 -6.77 -3.77
N GLY A 59 3.54 -7.54 -4.80
CA GLY A 59 3.23 -8.97 -4.67
C GLY A 59 4.41 -9.77 -4.12
N ALA A 60 5.61 -9.61 -4.70
CA ALA A 60 6.81 -10.30 -4.24
C ALA A 60 7.16 -9.98 -2.77
N MET A 61 7.00 -8.73 -2.32
CA MET A 61 7.20 -8.34 -0.92
C MET A 61 6.14 -8.96 0.00
N ALA A 62 4.88 -9.01 -0.45
CA ALA A 62 3.80 -9.64 0.31
C ALA A 62 4.06 -11.13 0.51
N ASP A 63 4.46 -11.84 -0.54
CA ASP A 63 4.80 -13.27 -0.49
C ASP A 63 6.02 -13.55 0.40
N ALA A 64 7.02 -12.66 0.37
CA ALA A 64 8.22 -12.78 1.19
C ALA A 64 8.01 -12.36 2.66
N GLY A 65 6.89 -11.71 2.99
CA GLY A 65 6.61 -11.20 4.34
C GLY A 65 7.59 -10.11 4.80
N GLN A 66 8.28 -9.44 3.87
CA GLN A 66 9.28 -8.42 4.18
C GLN A 66 9.26 -7.29 3.14
N ILE A 67 9.62 -6.08 3.60
CA ILE A 67 9.77 -4.92 2.72
C ILE A 67 11.21 -4.85 2.25
N SER A 68 11.41 -4.73 0.94
CA SER A 68 12.73 -4.64 0.32
C SER A 68 12.68 -3.83 -0.98
N HIS A 69 13.84 -3.32 -1.40
CA HIS A 69 13.97 -2.66 -2.70
C HIS A 69 13.98 -3.67 -3.84
N ASN A 70 13.38 -3.31 -4.97
CA ASN A 70 13.52 -4.06 -6.22
C ASN A 70 14.91 -3.79 -6.82
N GLY A 71 15.84 -4.72 -6.62
CA GLY A 71 17.20 -4.62 -7.15
C GLY A 71 17.29 -4.63 -8.68
N SER A 72 16.22 -4.99 -9.38
CA SER A 72 16.18 -5.11 -10.85
C SER A 72 15.38 -4.00 -11.54
N LEU A 73 14.89 -3.00 -10.80
CA LEU A 73 14.03 -1.94 -11.34
C LEU A 73 14.60 -1.28 -12.59
N SER A 74 15.91 -0.97 -12.60
CA SER A 74 16.58 -0.31 -13.73
C SER A 74 16.61 -1.13 -15.03
N SER A 75 16.33 -2.42 -14.95
CA SER A 75 16.28 -3.32 -16.12
C SER A 75 14.85 -3.65 -16.57
N GLN A 76 13.84 -3.09 -15.90
CA GLN A 76 12.42 -3.38 -16.11
C GLN A 76 11.64 -2.20 -16.68
N VAL A 77 12.33 -1.09 -16.97
CA VAL A 77 11.78 0.22 -17.35
C VAL A 77 12.64 0.89 -18.41
#